data_AF-A0A8I3W1W8-F1
#
_entry.id   AF-A0A8I3W1W8-F1
#
_cell.length_a   1.000
_cell.length_b   1.000
_cell.length_c   1.000
_cell.angle_alpha   90.00
_cell.angle_beta   90.00
_cell.angle_gamma   90.00
#
_symmetry.space_group_name_H-M   'P 1'
#
loop_
_entity.id
_entity.type
_entity.pdbx_description
1 polymer ?
#
loop_
_entity_poly.entity_id
_entity_poly.type
_entity_poly.pdbx_seq_one_letter_code
_entity_poly.pdbx_strand_id
1 'polypeptide(L)'
;MPQAEKEKLLAEISSDIDQLNPESADLRALAKHLYDSYIKSFPLTKAKARAILTGKTTDKSPFVIYDMNSLMMGEDKIKFKHITPLQEQSKEVAIRIFQGCQFRSVEAVQEITEYAKSIPGFVNLDLNDQVTLLKYGVHEIIYTMLASLMNKDGVLISEGQGFMTREFLKSLRKPFGDFMEPKFEFAVKFNALELDDSDLAIFIAVIILSGDRPGLLNVKPIEDIQDNLLQALELQLKLNHPESSQLFAKLLQKMTDLRQIVTEHVQLLQVIKKTETDMSLHPLLQEIYKDLY
;
A
#
# COMPACT_ATOMS: atom_id res chain seq x y z
N MET A 1 -22.58 -24.61 -8.86
CA MET A 1 -21.87 -25.01 -10.09
C MET A 1 -20.71 -25.92 -9.68
N PRO A 2 -20.59 -27.13 -10.24
CA PRO A 2 -19.44 -28.01 -10.07
C PRO A 2 -18.14 -27.35 -10.54
N GLN A 3 -17.01 -27.65 -9.91
CA GLN A 3 -15.71 -27.03 -10.18
C GLN A 3 -15.25 -27.20 -11.64
N ALA A 4 -15.55 -28.36 -12.25
CA ALA A 4 -15.25 -28.63 -13.65
C ALA A 4 -16.08 -27.77 -14.63
N GLU A 5 -17.31 -27.41 -14.30
CA GLU A 5 -18.13 -26.48 -15.11
C GLU A 5 -17.59 -25.05 -15.03
N LYS A 6 -17.09 -24.65 -13.85
CA LYS A 6 -16.46 -23.35 -13.65
C LYS A 6 -15.15 -23.22 -14.42
N GLU A 7 -14.32 -24.26 -14.40
CA GLU A 7 -13.08 -24.32 -15.18
C GLU A 7 -13.34 -24.32 -16.69
N LYS A 8 -14.41 -24.99 -17.14
CA LYS A 8 -14.79 -25.02 -18.55
C LYS A 8 -15.34 -23.68 -19.04
N LEU A 9 -16.17 -23.00 -18.23
CA LEU A 9 -16.63 -21.64 -18.52
C LEU A 9 -15.47 -20.64 -18.52
N LEU A 10 -14.52 -20.76 -17.57
CA LEU A 10 -13.30 -19.94 -17.57
C LEU A 10 -12.43 -20.20 -18.80
N ALA A 11 -12.32 -21.46 -19.25
CA ALA A 11 -11.59 -21.81 -20.47
C ALA A 11 -12.29 -21.33 -21.74
N GLU A 12 -13.63 -21.38 -21.80
CA GLU A 12 -14.43 -20.86 -22.91
C GLU A 12 -14.34 -19.32 -22.98
N ILE A 13 -14.48 -18.64 -21.84
CA ILE A 13 -14.25 -17.19 -21.72
C ILE A 13 -12.81 -16.83 -22.10
N SER A 14 -11.81 -17.57 -21.60
CA SER A 14 -10.41 -17.38 -21.98
C SER A 14 -10.18 -17.61 -23.47
N SER A 15 -10.88 -18.55 -24.10
CA SER A 15 -10.73 -18.87 -25.53
C SER A 15 -11.43 -17.86 -26.46
N ASP A 16 -12.56 -17.30 -26.04
CA ASP A 16 -13.23 -16.20 -26.74
C ASP A 16 -12.44 -14.88 -26.59
N ILE A 17 -11.68 -14.75 -25.50
CA ILE A 17 -10.75 -13.66 -25.22
C ILE A 17 -9.41 -13.88 -25.93
N ASP A 18 -8.95 -15.11 -26.16
CA ASP A 18 -7.72 -15.33 -26.93
C ASP A 18 -7.90 -15.10 -28.45
N GLN A 19 -9.14 -14.80 -28.91
CA GLN A 19 -9.39 -14.21 -30.24
C GLN A 19 -9.21 -12.68 -30.28
N LEU A 20 -8.73 -12.04 -29.20
CA LEU A 20 -8.77 -10.58 -29.05
C LEU A 20 -7.80 -9.78 -29.95
N ASN A 21 -8.33 -8.64 -30.39
CA ASN A 21 -7.70 -7.41 -30.86
C ASN A 21 -6.26 -7.18 -30.32
N PRO A 22 -5.28 -6.83 -31.17
CA PRO A 22 -3.89 -6.50 -30.79
C PRO A 22 -3.76 -5.58 -29.57
N GLU A 23 -4.67 -4.62 -29.41
CA GLU A 23 -4.73 -3.68 -28.28
C GLU A 23 -4.83 -4.38 -26.92
N SER A 24 -5.56 -5.50 -26.84
CA SER A 24 -5.66 -6.29 -25.60
C SER A 24 -4.36 -7.01 -25.23
N ALA A 25 -3.53 -7.36 -26.21
CA ALA A 25 -2.27 -8.05 -26.00
C ALA A 25 -1.25 -7.09 -25.38
N ASP A 26 -1.23 -5.84 -25.84
CA ASP A 26 -0.40 -4.77 -25.28
C ASP A 26 -0.79 -4.46 -23.83
N LEU A 27 -2.09 -4.37 -23.53
CA LEU A 27 -2.57 -4.17 -22.15
C LEU A 27 -2.21 -5.34 -21.22
N ARG A 28 -2.32 -6.59 -21.70
CA ARG A 28 -1.89 -7.78 -20.93
C ARG A 28 -0.37 -7.80 -20.70
N ALA A 29 0.42 -7.40 -21.70
CA ALA A 29 1.87 -7.30 -21.56
C ALA A 29 2.26 -6.23 -20.53
N LEU A 30 1.59 -5.07 -20.55
CA LEU A 30 1.76 -4.01 -19.56
C LEU A 30 1.41 -4.50 -18.15
N ALA A 31 0.24 -5.14 -17.98
CA ALA A 31 -0.18 -5.71 -16.69
C ALA A 31 0.86 -6.70 -16.14
N LYS A 32 1.35 -7.60 -16.99
CA LYS A 32 2.41 -8.55 -16.61
C LYS A 32 3.71 -7.86 -16.21
N HIS A 33 4.15 -6.87 -16.97
CA HIS A 33 5.37 -6.10 -16.68
C HIS A 33 5.29 -5.39 -15.31
N LEU A 34 4.13 -4.79 -15.02
CA LEU A 34 3.87 -4.14 -13.73
C LEU A 34 3.85 -5.15 -12.58
N TYR A 35 3.21 -6.31 -12.77
CA TYR A 35 3.22 -7.38 -11.77
C TYR A 35 4.64 -7.90 -11.49
N ASP A 36 5.42 -8.20 -12.52
CA ASP A 36 6.80 -8.69 -12.35
C ASP A 36 7.67 -7.64 -11.62
N SER A 37 7.46 -6.35 -11.92
CA SER A 37 8.13 -5.24 -11.25
C SER A 37 7.66 -5.05 -9.80
N TYR A 38 6.36 -5.22 -9.53
CA TYR A 38 5.77 -5.20 -8.19
C TYR A 38 6.41 -6.26 -7.29
N ILE A 39 6.51 -7.50 -7.77
CA ILE A 39 7.10 -8.61 -7.01
C ILE A 39 8.58 -8.35 -6.70
N LYS A 40 9.30 -7.67 -7.59
CA LYS A 40 10.69 -7.28 -7.36
C LYS A 40 10.83 -6.15 -6.32
N SER A 41 9.93 -5.18 -6.33
CA SER A 41 10.00 -4.01 -5.45
C SER A 41 9.46 -4.25 -4.04
N PHE A 42 8.49 -5.16 -3.87
CA PHE A 42 7.79 -5.38 -2.60
C PHE A 42 8.02 -6.80 -2.06
N PRO A 43 8.92 -7.01 -1.07
CA PRO A 43 9.29 -8.34 -0.60
C PRO A 43 8.12 -9.16 -0.02
N LEU A 44 7.25 -8.48 0.75
CA LEU A 44 6.07 -9.07 1.39
C LEU A 44 4.80 -8.70 0.59
N THR A 45 4.43 -9.59 -0.32
CA THR A 45 3.23 -9.44 -1.16
C THR A 45 1.95 -9.74 -0.38
N LYS A 46 0.78 -9.37 -0.92
CA LYS A 46 -0.53 -9.70 -0.35
C LYS A 46 -0.74 -11.20 -0.25
N ALA A 47 -0.36 -11.97 -1.27
CA ALA A 47 -0.46 -13.43 -1.21
C ALA A 47 0.31 -14.02 -0.02
N LYS A 48 1.56 -13.59 0.18
CA LYS A 48 2.39 -14.02 1.32
C LYS A 48 1.79 -13.57 2.65
N ALA A 49 1.39 -12.30 2.76
CA ALA A 49 0.77 -11.75 3.97
C ALA A 49 -0.53 -12.49 4.34
N ARG A 50 -1.37 -12.81 3.35
CA ARG A 50 -2.61 -13.56 3.56
C ARG A 50 -2.34 -15.01 3.99
N ALA A 51 -1.31 -15.66 3.46
CA ALA A 51 -0.90 -16.98 3.93
C ALA A 51 -0.52 -16.97 5.42
N ILE A 52 0.20 -15.93 5.88
CA ILE A 52 0.54 -15.73 7.30
C ILE A 52 -0.73 -15.48 8.13
N LEU A 53 -1.55 -14.50 7.73
CA LEU A 53 -2.75 -14.08 8.49
C LEU A 53 -3.82 -15.18 8.58
N THR A 54 -3.86 -16.11 7.64
CA THR A 54 -4.80 -17.24 7.62
C THR A 54 -4.23 -18.53 8.23
N GLY A 55 -3.00 -18.49 8.75
CA GLY A 55 -2.34 -19.65 9.35
C GLY A 55 -1.97 -20.74 8.34
N LYS A 56 -1.88 -20.41 7.05
CA LYS A 56 -1.54 -21.33 5.95
C LYS A 56 -0.05 -21.34 5.61
N THR A 57 0.78 -20.58 6.34
CA THR A 57 2.23 -20.60 6.16
C THR A 57 2.86 -21.81 6.83
N THR A 58 3.90 -22.39 6.20
CA THR A 58 4.77 -23.41 6.80
C THR A 58 5.83 -22.80 7.70
N ASP A 59 6.05 -21.49 7.62
CA ASP A 59 6.99 -20.75 8.46
C ASP A 59 6.44 -20.55 9.88
N LYS A 60 7.32 -20.15 10.79
CA LYS A 60 6.97 -19.85 12.17
C LYS A 60 5.91 -18.74 12.23
N SER A 61 4.86 -18.97 13.03
CA SER A 61 3.81 -17.97 13.26
C SER A 61 4.39 -16.63 13.74
N PRO A 62 3.77 -15.50 13.34
CA PRO A 62 4.25 -14.18 13.74
C PRO A 62 4.18 -14.02 15.26
N PHE A 63 5.15 -13.32 15.83
CA PHE A 63 5.12 -12.96 17.24
C PHE A 63 4.04 -11.89 17.47
N VAL A 64 3.08 -12.18 18.36
CA VAL A 64 1.91 -11.32 18.58
C VAL A 64 2.21 -10.26 19.63
N ILE A 65 2.00 -8.99 19.29
CA ILE A 65 2.13 -7.83 20.19
C ILE A 65 0.72 -7.30 20.49
N TYR A 66 0.30 -7.44 21.74
CA TYR A 66 -1.05 -7.07 22.20
C TYR A 66 -1.06 -6.24 23.49
N ASP A 67 0.11 -6.05 24.12
CA ASP A 67 0.31 -5.24 25.30
C ASP A 67 1.78 -4.78 25.41
N MET A 68 2.10 -4.09 26.50
CA MET A 68 3.45 -3.63 26.77
C MET A 68 4.46 -4.76 26.97
N ASN A 69 4.05 -5.85 27.65
CA ASN A 69 4.95 -6.95 27.97
C ASN A 69 5.35 -7.72 26.71
N SER A 70 4.36 -8.03 25.86
CA SER A 70 4.58 -8.66 24.56
C SER A 70 5.39 -7.76 23.64
N LEU A 71 5.17 -6.44 23.61
CA LEU A 71 6.02 -5.53 22.84
C LEU A 71 7.50 -5.64 23.25
N MET A 72 7.81 -5.55 24.55
CA MET A 72 9.18 -5.68 25.05
C MET A 72 9.80 -7.05 24.70
N MET A 73 9.04 -8.14 24.84
CA MET A 73 9.50 -9.47 24.43
C MET A 73 9.69 -9.60 22.91
N GLY A 74 8.93 -8.83 22.12
CA GLY A 74 9.00 -8.79 20.67
C GLY A 74 10.22 -8.04 20.15
N GLU A 75 10.69 -7.02 20.86
CA GLU A 75 11.88 -6.23 20.49
C GLU A 75 13.13 -7.11 20.36
N ASP A 76 13.29 -8.12 21.22
CA ASP A 76 14.41 -9.07 21.17
C ASP A 76 14.23 -10.17 20.11
N LYS A 77 12.97 -10.50 19.76
CA LYS A 77 12.61 -11.68 18.95
C LYS A 77 12.36 -11.37 17.48
N ILE A 78 11.88 -10.17 17.20
CA ILE A 78 11.65 -9.67 15.85
C ILE A 78 12.90 -8.89 15.49
N LYS A 79 13.47 -9.11 14.30
CA LYS A 79 14.49 -8.20 13.78
C LYS A 79 13.78 -6.88 13.44
N PHE A 80 13.55 -6.05 14.44
CA PHE A 80 13.23 -4.66 14.22
C PHE A 80 14.46 -4.05 13.56
N LYS A 81 14.49 -4.05 12.22
CA LYS A 81 15.52 -3.37 11.44
C LYS A 81 15.60 -1.87 11.76
N HIS A 82 14.66 -1.35 12.55
CA HIS A 82 14.37 0.08 12.74
C HIS A 82 14.44 0.54 14.20
N ILE A 83 14.69 -0.38 15.15
CA ILE A 83 15.03 -0.03 16.53
C ILE A 83 16.55 -0.18 16.63
N THR A 84 17.29 0.73 15.99
CA THR A 84 18.73 0.84 16.22
C THR A 84 18.99 1.24 17.68
N PRO A 85 20.13 0.84 18.29
CA PRO A 85 20.51 1.26 19.65
C PRO A 85 20.63 2.79 19.85
N LEU A 86 20.57 3.58 18.76
CA LEU A 86 20.48 5.04 18.80
C LEU A 86 19.11 5.58 19.28
N GLN A 87 18.11 4.72 19.47
CA GLN A 87 16.73 5.09 19.81
C GLN A 87 16.33 4.84 21.29
N GLU A 88 17.27 4.84 22.24
CA GLU A 88 16.95 4.91 23.68
C GLU A 88 16.38 6.28 24.12
N GLN A 89 15.99 7.16 23.19
CA GLN A 89 15.67 8.56 23.50
C GLN A 89 14.30 8.78 24.14
N SER A 90 13.33 7.86 23.99
CA SER A 90 12.04 7.98 24.70
C SER A 90 11.68 6.72 25.46
N LYS A 91 11.43 6.88 26.76
CA LYS A 91 10.86 5.82 27.61
C LYS A 91 9.41 5.49 27.22
N GLU A 92 8.80 6.31 26.37
CA GLU A 92 7.39 6.21 26.07
C GLU A 92 7.10 5.34 24.84
N VAL A 93 6.23 4.35 25.02
CA VAL A 93 5.90 3.36 23.99
C VAL A 93 5.28 3.95 22.73
N ALA A 94 4.39 4.92 22.87
CA ALA A 94 3.65 5.47 21.75
C ALA A 94 4.59 6.19 20.78
N ILE A 95 5.57 6.91 21.34
CA ILE A 95 6.65 7.57 20.60
C ILE A 95 7.53 6.52 19.90
N ARG A 96 7.94 5.44 20.58
CA ARG A 96 8.73 4.36 19.96
C ARG A 96 8.02 3.71 18.78
N ILE A 97 6.74 3.37 18.93
CA ILE A 97 5.93 2.80 17.84
C ILE A 97 5.83 3.80 16.68
N PHE A 98 5.57 5.07 16.97
CA PHE A 98 5.52 6.12 15.95
C PHE A 98 6.84 6.26 15.18
N GLN A 99 7.98 6.28 15.88
CA GLN A 99 9.30 6.32 15.27
C GLN A 99 9.57 5.07 14.41
N GLY A 100 9.21 3.89 14.89
CA GLY A 100 9.29 2.65 14.11
C GLY A 100 8.45 2.71 12.83
N CYS A 101 7.23 3.25 12.91
CA CYS A 101 6.37 3.47 11.74
C CYS A 101 7.00 4.46 10.76
N GLN A 102 7.60 5.56 11.24
CA GLN A 102 8.27 6.53 10.37
C GLN A 102 9.41 5.88 9.58
N PHE A 103 10.25 5.07 10.22
CA PHE A 103 11.34 4.41 9.52
C PHE A 103 10.80 3.45 8.45
N ARG A 104 9.77 2.66 8.78
CA ARG A 104 9.15 1.79 7.79
C ARG A 104 8.54 2.57 6.62
N SER A 105 7.95 3.73 6.87
CA SER A 105 7.45 4.61 5.81
C SER A 105 8.57 5.10 4.90
N VAL A 106 9.75 5.41 5.44
CA VAL A 106 10.92 5.84 4.63
C VAL A 106 11.38 4.73 3.69
N GLU A 107 11.48 3.49 4.19
CA GLU A 107 11.81 2.34 3.34
C GLU A 107 10.70 2.08 2.30
N ALA A 108 9.43 2.21 2.69
CA ALA A 108 8.31 2.06 1.75
C ALA A 108 8.39 3.10 0.62
N VAL A 109 8.77 4.34 0.92
CA VAL A 109 9.00 5.37 -0.11
C VAL A 109 10.09 4.94 -1.09
N GLN A 110 11.16 4.31 -0.62
CA GLN A 110 12.23 3.80 -1.50
C GLN A 110 11.71 2.66 -2.39
N GLU A 111 11.00 1.69 -1.81
CA GLU A 111 10.38 0.57 -2.54
C GLU A 111 9.40 1.07 -3.62
N ILE A 112 8.55 2.05 -3.27
CA ILE A 112 7.59 2.68 -4.19
C ILE A 112 8.30 3.48 -5.29
N THR A 113 9.39 4.17 -4.95
CA THR A 113 10.18 4.92 -5.94
C THR A 113 10.81 3.99 -6.96
N GLU A 114 11.36 2.85 -6.53
CA GLU A 114 11.90 1.83 -7.43
C GLU A 114 10.80 1.19 -8.29
N TYR A 115 9.61 0.95 -7.73
CA TYR A 115 8.45 0.54 -8.51
C TYR A 115 8.04 1.59 -9.55
N ALA A 116 7.95 2.87 -9.19
CA ALA A 116 7.54 3.94 -10.09
C ALA A 116 8.46 4.04 -11.32
N LYS A 117 9.78 3.89 -11.13
CA LYS A 117 10.77 3.89 -12.21
C LYS A 117 10.59 2.74 -13.21
N SER A 118 9.91 1.66 -12.81
CA SER A 118 9.63 0.54 -13.70
C SER A 118 8.41 0.79 -14.61
N ILE A 119 7.56 1.77 -14.28
CA ILE A 119 6.35 2.06 -15.06
C ILE A 119 6.76 2.64 -16.42
N PRO A 120 6.31 2.06 -17.55
CA PRO A 120 6.65 2.56 -18.88
C PRO A 120 6.26 4.04 -19.04
N GLY A 121 7.23 4.86 -19.48
CA GLY A 121 7.07 6.30 -19.65
C GLY A 121 7.36 7.16 -18.42
N PHE A 122 7.35 6.61 -17.19
CA PHE A 122 7.52 7.41 -15.97
C PHE A 122 8.88 8.13 -15.92
N VAL A 123 9.97 7.41 -16.18
CA VAL A 123 11.33 7.98 -16.18
C VAL A 123 11.58 8.98 -17.31
N ASN A 124 10.69 9.05 -18.29
CA ASN A 124 10.74 9.98 -19.42
C ASN A 124 10.02 11.31 -19.13
N LEU A 125 9.27 11.40 -18.03
CA LEU A 125 8.63 12.64 -17.58
C LEU A 125 9.67 13.64 -17.05
N ASP A 126 9.29 14.90 -16.91
CA ASP A 126 10.11 15.91 -16.24
C ASP A 126 10.49 15.44 -14.83
N LEU A 127 11.74 15.67 -14.42
CA LEU A 127 12.22 15.19 -13.12
C LEU A 127 11.43 15.81 -11.95
N ASN A 128 11.00 17.07 -12.06
CA ASN A 128 10.18 17.72 -11.05
C ASN A 128 8.77 17.11 -11.01
N ASP A 129 8.23 16.72 -12.16
CA ASP A 129 6.96 16.01 -12.23
C ASP A 129 7.07 14.61 -11.60
N GLN A 130 8.14 13.85 -11.87
CA GLN A 130 8.40 12.57 -11.19
C GLN A 130 8.43 12.73 -9.65
N VAL A 131 9.13 13.76 -9.16
CA VAL A 131 9.18 14.09 -7.72
C VAL A 131 7.80 14.46 -7.19
N THR A 132 7.05 15.29 -7.93
CA THR A 132 5.69 15.72 -7.54
C THR A 132 4.72 14.55 -7.47
N LEU A 133 4.72 13.68 -8.47
CA LEU A 133 3.89 12.47 -8.49
C LEU A 133 4.18 11.55 -7.29
N LEU A 134 5.46 11.33 -6.98
CA LEU A 134 5.86 10.56 -5.80
C LEU A 134 5.45 11.27 -4.51
N LYS A 135 5.72 12.58 -4.37
CA LYS A 135 5.38 13.38 -3.18
C LYS A 135 3.91 13.23 -2.79
N TYR A 136 2.99 13.34 -3.75
CA TYR A 136 1.55 13.25 -3.46
C TYR A 136 1.02 11.81 -3.49
N GLY A 137 1.66 10.88 -4.20
CA GLY A 137 1.17 9.50 -4.37
C GLY A 137 1.65 8.50 -3.31
N VAL A 138 2.84 8.68 -2.72
CA VAL A 138 3.46 7.64 -1.88
C VAL A 138 2.61 7.23 -0.67
N HIS A 139 1.93 8.16 0.01
CA HIS A 139 1.12 7.81 1.18
C HIS A 139 -0.19 7.10 0.81
N GLU A 140 -0.79 7.43 -0.34
CA GLU A 140 -1.94 6.70 -0.88
C GLU A 140 -1.55 5.24 -1.16
N ILE A 141 -0.35 5.02 -1.71
CA ILE A 141 0.19 3.69 -1.98
C ILE A 141 0.56 2.96 -0.70
N ILE A 142 1.19 3.62 0.27
CA ILE A 142 1.49 3.04 1.58
C ILE A 142 0.22 2.48 2.21
N TYR A 143 -0.89 3.24 2.23
CA TYR A 143 -2.14 2.75 2.85
C TYR A 143 -2.84 1.67 2.04
N THR A 144 -2.75 1.73 0.71
CA THR A 144 -3.20 0.64 -0.18
C THR A 144 -2.47 -0.67 0.13
N MET A 145 -1.15 -0.62 0.22
CA MET A 145 -0.29 -1.77 0.50
C MET A 145 -0.42 -2.25 1.95
N LEU A 146 -0.61 -1.32 2.89
CA LEU A 146 -0.84 -1.64 4.30
C LEU A 146 -2.12 -2.45 4.50
N ALA A 147 -3.17 -2.20 3.70
CA ALA A 147 -4.39 -3.02 3.75
C ALA A 147 -4.11 -4.50 3.47
N SER A 148 -3.15 -4.84 2.60
CA SER A 148 -2.72 -6.21 2.33
C SER A 148 -2.12 -6.91 3.55
N LEU A 149 -1.56 -6.14 4.49
CA LEU A 149 -0.95 -6.63 5.73
C LEU A 149 -1.93 -6.66 6.91
N MET A 150 -3.16 -6.20 6.70
CA MET A 150 -4.17 -6.04 7.76
C MET A 150 -5.28 -7.10 7.66
N ASN A 151 -5.77 -7.51 8.83
CA ASN A 151 -7.11 -8.05 9.00
C ASN A 151 -7.88 -7.14 9.97
N LYS A 152 -9.09 -7.55 10.39
CA LYS A 152 -9.91 -6.77 11.32
C LYS A 152 -9.30 -6.60 12.72
N ASP A 153 -8.39 -7.50 13.10
CA ASP A 153 -7.85 -7.69 14.45
C ASP A 153 -6.44 -7.10 14.62
N GLY A 154 -5.73 -6.77 13.53
CA GLY A 154 -4.38 -6.24 13.60
C GLY A 154 -3.63 -6.24 12.26
N VAL A 155 -2.33 -5.93 12.35
CA VAL A 155 -1.45 -5.68 11.20
C VAL A 155 -0.16 -6.47 11.32
N LEU A 156 0.30 -7.06 10.21
CA LEU A 156 1.65 -7.64 10.13
C LEU A 156 2.71 -6.54 10.10
N ILE A 157 3.79 -6.77 10.84
CA ILE A 157 4.95 -5.87 10.92
C ILE A 157 6.25 -6.64 10.64
N SER A 158 7.32 -5.91 10.33
CA SER A 158 8.67 -6.45 10.16
C SER A 158 8.72 -7.66 9.21
N GLU A 159 8.22 -7.47 7.98
CA GLU A 159 8.15 -8.50 6.94
C GLU A 159 7.38 -9.77 7.37
N GLY A 160 6.36 -9.61 8.22
CA GLY A 160 5.48 -10.70 8.66
C GLY A 160 6.01 -11.48 9.86
N GLN A 161 7.12 -11.05 10.47
CA GLN A 161 7.65 -11.68 11.69
C GLN A 161 6.85 -11.32 12.95
N GLY A 162 6.13 -10.20 12.93
CA GLY A 162 5.28 -9.75 14.03
C GLY A 162 3.85 -9.49 13.59
N PHE A 163 2.91 -9.57 14.53
CA PHE A 163 1.53 -9.15 14.35
C PHE A 163 1.13 -8.23 15.51
N MET A 164 0.88 -6.96 15.20
CA MET A 164 0.47 -5.99 16.21
C MET A 164 -1.05 -5.85 16.19
N THR A 165 -1.69 -6.07 17.33
CA THR A 165 -3.15 -6.03 17.42
C THR A 165 -3.70 -4.62 17.28
N ARG A 166 -4.86 -4.51 16.65
CA ARG A 166 -5.60 -3.25 16.49
C ARG A 166 -5.96 -2.65 17.85
N GLU A 167 -6.43 -3.47 18.78
CA GLU A 167 -6.79 -3.03 20.14
C GLU A 167 -5.57 -2.45 20.89
N PHE A 168 -4.40 -3.07 20.76
CA PHE A 168 -3.18 -2.51 21.36
C PHE A 168 -2.81 -1.16 20.75
N LEU A 169 -2.83 -1.03 19.42
CA LEU A 169 -2.56 0.24 18.73
C LEU A 169 -3.55 1.34 19.16
N LYS A 170 -4.84 0.98 19.32
CA LYS A 170 -5.88 1.88 19.80
C LYS A 170 -5.73 2.27 21.27
N SER A 171 -5.12 1.41 22.08
CA SER A 171 -4.86 1.66 23.51
C SER A 171 -3.73 2.65 23.78
N LEU A 172 -2.93 3.00 22.75
CA LEU A 172 -1.87 4.00 22.88
C LEU A 172 -2.45 5.37 23.28
N ARG A 173 -1.69 6.14 24.06
CA ARG A 173 -2.16 7.46 24.49
C ARG A 173 -2.45 8.36 23.29
N LYS A 174 -3.34 9.34 23.48
CA LYS A 174 -3.60 10.36 22.48
C LYS A 174 -2.35 11.24 22.27
N PRO A 175 -2.10 11.69 21.03
CA PRO A 175 -2.88 11.43 19.81
C PRO A 175 -2.54 10.11 19.06
N PHE A 176 -1.57 9.31 19.55
CA PHE A 176 -1.06 8.13 18.83
C PHE A 176 -2.09 7.01 18.63
N GLY A 177 -2.99 6.79 19.59
CA GLY A 177 -4.04 5.77 19.47
C GLY A 177 -5.01 5.99 18.29
N ASP A 178 -5.07 7.20 17.74
CA ASP A 178 -5.94 7.56 16.61
C ASP A 178 -5.29 7.36 15.24
N PHE A 179 -4.00 7.05 15.21
CA PHE A 179 -3.21 7.09 13.99
C PHE A 179 -3.56 5.97 13.01
N MET A 180 -3.78 4.76 13.55
CA MET A 180 -3.97 3.54 12.76
C MET A 180 -5.45 3.20 12.51
N GLU A 181 -6.37 3.69 13.34
CA GLU A 181 -7.78 3.31 13.27
C GLU A 181 -8.43 3.61 11.91
N PRO A 182 -8.26 4.81 11.29
CA PRO A 182 -8.80 5.07 9.96
C PRO A 182 -8.24 4.13 8.88
N LYS A 183 -6.99 3.65 9.06
CA LYS A 183 -6.30 2.77 8.11
C LYS A 183 -6.87 1.35 8.23
N PHE A 184 -7.20 0.91 9.44
CA PHE A 184 -7.94 -0.35 9.65
C PHE A 184 -9.35 -0.30 9.06
N GLU A 185 -10.09 0.79 9.26
CA GLU A 185 -11.44 0.95 8.69
C GLU A 185 -11.43 0.92 7.17
N PHE A 186 -10.47 1.60 6.55
CA PHE A 186 -10.22 1.51 5.13
C PHE A 186 -9.85 0.09 4.70
N ALA A 187 -8.89 -0.54 5.38
CA ALA A 187 -8.40 -1.86 5.01
C ALA A 187 -9.50 -2.93 5.04
N VAL A 188 -10.42 -2.88 6.02
CA VAL A 188 -11.56 -3.82 6.06
C VAL A 188 -12.43 -3.66 4.81
N LYS A 189 -12.77 -2.42 4.42
CA LYS A 189 -13.58 -2.13 3.23
C LYS A 189 -12.85 -2.44 1.92
N PHE A 190 -11.55 -2.12 1.86
CA PHE A 190 -10.71 -2.32 0.68
C PHE A 190 -10.42 -3.82 0.44
N ASN A 191 -10.15 -4.58 1.50
CA ASN A 191 -9.91 -6.02 1.38
C ASN A 191 -11.17 -6.82 0.98
N ALA A 192 -12.37 -6.29 1.24
CA ALA A 192 -13.61 -6.87 0.74
C ALA A 192 -13.76 -6.80 -0.79
N LEU A 193 -12.89 -6.06 -1.49
CA LEU A 193 -12.79 -6.08 -2.94
C LEU A 193 -12.00 -7.29 -3.47
N GLU A 194 -11.37 -8.07 -2.59
CA GLU A 194 -10.68 -9.33 -2.90
C GLU A 194 -9.59 -9.25 -3.99
N LEU A 195 -9.03 -8.05 -4.20
CA LEU A 195 -7.93 -7.83 -5.15
C LEU A 195 -6.71 -8.69 -4.82
N ASP A 196 -5.99 -9.16 -5.84
CA ASP A 196 -4.72 -9.85 -5.69
C ASP A 196 -3.51 -8.93 -6.00
N ASP A 197 -2.30 -9.49 -5.93
CA ASP A 197 -1.06 -8.75 -6.18
C ASP A 197 -0.96 -8.21 -7.63
N SER A 198 -1.59 -8.88 -8.62
CA SER A 198 -1.59 -8.46 -10.01
C SER A 198 -2.52 -7.26 -10.24
N ASP A 199 -3.68 -7.25 -9.59
CA ASP A 199 -4.59 -6.08 -9.64
C ASP A 199 -3.95 -4.88 -8.93
N LEU A 200 -3.32 -5.12 -7.77
CA LEU A 200 -2.68 -4.08 -6.97
C LEU A 200 -1.51 -3.43 -7.71
N ALA A 201 -0.72 -4.19 -8.47
CA ALA A 201 0.39 -3.64 -9.25
C ALA A 201 -0.10 -2.54 -10.19
N ILE A 202 -1.15 -2.79 -10.98
CA ILE A 202 -1.69 -1.80 -11.90
C ILE A 202 -2.36 -0.66 -11.13
N PHE A 203 -3.11 -0.96 -10.07
CA PHE A 203 -3.82 0.06 -9.28
C PHE A 203 -2.87 1.08 -8.65
N ILE A 204 -1.75 0.66 -8.06
CA ILE A 204 -0.77 1.60 -7.48
C ILE A 204 -0.05 2.41 -8.57
N ALA A 205 0.12 1.86 -9.79
CA ALA A 205 0.65 2.62 -10.92
C ALA A 205 -0.33 3.74 -11.35
N VAL A 206 -1.63 3.44 -11.41
CA VAL A 206 -2.67 4.45 -11.66
C VAL A 206 -2.63 5.57 -10.61
N ILE A 207 -2.41 5.24 -9.33
CA ILE A 207 -2.27 6.24 -8.26
C ILE A 207 -1.06 7.16 -8.47
N ILE A 208 0.10 6.59 -8.82
CA ILE A 208 1.33 7.37 -9.07
C ILE A 208 1.09 8.37 -10.19
N LEU A 209 0.51 7.93 -11.31
CA LEU A 209 0.34 8.74 -12.53
C LEU A 209 -0.91 9.63 -12.48
N SER A 210 -1.28 10.19 -11.32
CA SER A 210 -2.44 11.10 -11.26
C SER A 210 -2.08 12.49 -11.81
N GLY A 211 -2.74 12.91 -12.90
CA GLY A 211 -2.50 14.21 -13.56
C GLY A 211 -2.99 15.44 -12.78
N ASP A 212 -3.70 15.25 -11.66
CA ASP A 212 -4.29 16.31 -10.86
C ASP A 212 -3.45 16.70 -9.62
N ARG A 213 -2.17 16.28 -9.55
CA ARG A 213 -1.30 16.67 -8.44
C ARG A 213 -0.94 18.17 -8.53
N PRO A 214 -0.96 18.92 -7.41
CA PRO A 214 -0.57 20.32 -7.41
C PRO A 214 0.91 20.51 -7.79
N GLY A 215 1.18 21.43 -8.71
CA GLY A 215 2.54 21.82 -9.11
C GLY A 215 3.14 21.04 -10.29
N LEU A 216 2.35 20.18 -10.95
CA LEU A 216 2.77 19.52 -12.19
C LEU A 216 3.02 20.53 -13.33
N LEU A 217 4.12 20.35 -14.04
CA LEU A 217 4.58 21.20 -15.14
C LEU A 217 3.98 20.75 -16.47
N ASN A 218 3.97 19.44 -16.75
CA ASN A 218 3.42 18.89 -17.99
C ASN A 218 2.48 17.72 -17.72
N VAL A 219 1.19 18.04 -17.58
CA VAL A 219 0.13 17.09 -17.21
C VAL A 219 -0.20 16.10 -18.32
N LYS A 220 -0.15 16.53 -19.59
CA LYS A 220 -0.62 15.70 -20.72
C LYS A 220 0.07 14.32 -20.83
N PRO A 221 1.41 14.19 -20.82
CA PRO A 221 2.05 12.88 -20.87
C PRO A 221 1.76 12.02 -19.63
N ILE A 222 1.45 12.63 -18.48
CA ILE A 222 1.07 11.89 -17.27
C ILE A 222 -0.31 11.26 -17.46
N GLU A 223 -1.28 12.05 -17.93
CA GLU A 223 -2.64 11.56 -18.25
C GLU A 223 -2.61 10.50 -19.34
N ASP A 224 -1.80 10.67 -20.39
CA ASP A 224 -1.66 9.68 -21.46
C ASP A 224 -1.17 8.32 -20.94
N ILE A 225 -0.22 8.32 -19.99
CA ILE A 225 0.23 7.09 -19.33
C ILE A 225 -0.89 6.55 -18.42
N GLN A 226 -1.56 7.41 -17.65
CA GLN A 226 -2.62 7.00 -16.73
C GLN A 226 -3.82 6.38 -17.46
N ASP A 227 -4.23 6.93 -18.60
CA ASP A 227 -5.33 6.41 -19.41
C ASP A 227 -5.03 4.99 -19.91
N ASN A 228 -3.79 4.72 -20.32
CA ASN A 228 -3.35 3.39 -20.71
C ASN A 228 -3.34 2.41 -19.51
N LEU A 229 -2.89 2.89 -18.33
CA LEU A 229 -2.92 2.11 -17.09
C LEU A 229 -4.36 1.81 -16.63
N LEU A 230 -5.29 2.74 -16.80
CA LEU A 230 -6.71 2.57 -16.49
C LEU A 230 -7.36 1.53 -17.40
N GLN A 231 -7.05 1.54 -18.69
CA GLN A 231 -7.51 0.51 -19.64
C GLN A 231 -6.95 -0.87 -19.26
N ALA A 232 -5.67 -0.95 -18.92
CA ALA A 232 -5.06 -2.19 -18.46
C ALA A 232 -5.69 -2.71 -17.16
N LEU A 233 -5.98 -1.81 -16.20
CA LEU A 233 -6.64 -2.15 -14.95
C LEU A 233 -8.08 -2.64 -15.20
N GLU A 234 -8.84 -1.97 -16.06
CA GLU A 234 -10.20 -2.39 -16.36
C GLU A 234 -10.23 -3.78 -17.00
N LEU A 235 -9.33 -4.04 -17.96
CA LEU A 235 -9.18 -5.36 -18.58
C LEU A 235 -8.76 -6.42 -17.54
N GLN A 236 -7.73 -6.15 -16.75
CA GLN A 236 -7.24 -7.04 -15.70
C GLN A 236 -8.37 -7.44 -14.73
N LEU A 237 -9.15 -6.48 -14.24
CA LEU A 237 -10.23 -6.76 -13.30
C LEU A 237 -11.37 -7.55 -13.95
N LYS A 238 -11.70 -7.31 -15.22
CA LYS A 238 -12.71 -8.10 -15.95
C LYS A 238 -12.28 -9.55 -16.12
N LEU A 239 -11.00 -9.78 -16.40
CA LEU A 239 -10.43 -11.13 -16.58
C LEU A 239 -10.31 -11.89 -15.25
N ASN A 240 -9.79 -11.22 -14.23
CA ASN A 240 -9.44 -11.85 -12.95
C ASN A 240 -10.66 -11.98 -12.01
N HIS A 241 -11.65 -11.08 -12.14
CA HIS A 241 -12.84 -11.03 -11.29
C HIS A 241 -14.14 -10.97 -12.10
N PRO A 242 -14.44 -11.97 -12.96
CA PRO A 242 -15.59 -11.92 -13.87
C PRO A 242 -16.95 -11.83 -13.14
N GLU A 243 -17.02 -12.34 -11.91
CA GLU A 243 -18.22 -12.30 -11.07
C GLU A 243 -18.40 -10.97 -10.29
N SER A 244 -17.35 -10.14 -10.23
CA SER A 244 -17.36 -8.90 -9.43
C SER A 244 -17.84 -7.71 -10.26
N SER A 245 -19.16 -7.56 -10.32
CA SER A 245 -19.78 -6.46 -11.05
C SER A 245 -19.29 -5.09 -10.56
N GLN A 246 -18.92 -4.23 -11.51
CA GLN A 246 -18.46 -2.86 -11.29
C GLN A 246 -17.23 -2.73 -10.37
N LEU A 247 -16.37 -3.76 -10.31
CA LEU A 247 -15.16 -3.74 -9.49
C LEU A 247 -14.24 -2.56 -9.83
N PHE A 248 -14.08 -2.26 -11.12
CA PHE A 248 -13.29 -1.11 -11.59
C PHE A 248 -13.81 0.21 -11.00
N ALA A 249 -15.11 0.50 -11.12
CA ALA A 249 -15.70 1.72 -10.56
C ALA A 249 -15.59 1.78 -9.02
N LYS A 250 -15.83 0.64 -8.34
CA LYS A 250 -15.64 0.53 -6.88
C LYS A 250 -14.21 0.83 -6.46
N LEU A 251 -13.23 0.39 -7.25
CA LEU A 251 -11.81 0.60 -6.98
C LEU A 251 -11.39 2.06 -7.21
N LEU A 252 -11.86 2.72 -8.27
CA LEU A 252 -11.63 4.15 -8.48
C LEU A 252 -12.18 5.00 -7.32
N GLN A 253 -13.34 4.64 -6.78
CA GLN A 253 -13.89 5.32 -5.61
C GLN A 253 -12.98 5.24 -4.38
N LYS A 254 -12.16 4.18 -4.26
CA LYS A 254 -11.19 4.03 -3.16
C LYS A 254 -10.02 5.00 -3.27
N MET A 255 -9.72 5.56 -4.45
CA MET A 255 -8.70 6.60 -4.59
C MET A 255 -9.09 7.88 -3.84
N THR A 256 -10.39 8.23 -3.85
CA THR A 256 -10.90 9.35 -3.04
C THR A 256 -10.79 9.08 -1.54
N ASP A 257 -11.13 7.85 -1.11
CA ASP A 257 -10.98 7.44 0.29
C ASP A 257 -9.51 7.56 0.75
N LEU A 258 -8.56 7.14 -0.10
CA LEU A 258 -7.11 7.25 0.18
C LEU A 258 -6.67 8.70 0.39
N ARG A 259 -7.10 9.62 -0.48
CA ARG A 259 -6.80 11.06 -0.33
C ARG A 259 -7.28 11.60 1.01
N GLN A 260 -8.50 11.25 1.41
CA GLN A 260 -9.06 11.65 2.71
C GLN A 260 -8.22 11.11 3.88
N ILE A 261 -7.79 9.84 3.81
CA ILE A 261 -6.95 9.20 4.84
C ILE A 261 -5.57 9.89 4.95
N VAL A 262 -5.01 10.34 3.83
CA VAL A 262 -3.77 11.13 3.81
C VAL A 262 -3.99 12.50 4.45
N THR A 263 -5.08 13.20 4.12
CA THR A 263 -5.41 14.50 4.73
C THR A 263 -5.56 14.39 6.25
N GLU A 264 -6.29 13.39 6.74
CA GLU A 264 -6.44 13.13 8.19
C GLU A 264 -5.10 12.79 8.85
N HIS A 265 -4.25 12.04 8.17
CA HIS A 265 -2.91 11.72 8.67
C HIS A 265 -2.04 12.97 8.83
N VAL A 266 -2.03 13.86 7.84
CA VAL A 266 -1.29 15.13 7.90
C VAL A 266 -1.80 15.99 9.05
N GLN A 267 -3.11 16.09 9.25
CA GLN A 267 -3.70 16.81 10.40
C GLN A 267 -3.22 16.23 11.74
N LEU A 268 -3.18 14.91 11.87
CA LEU A 268 -2.71 14.25 13.09
C LEU A 268 -1.20 14.47 13.32
N LEU A 269 -0.39 14.47 12.25
CA LEU A 269 1.02 14.85 12.32
C LEU A 269 1.22 16.29 12.78
N GLN A 270 0.37 17.23 12.34
CA GLN A 270 0.39 18.61 12.82
C GLN A 270 0.04 18.71 14.31
N VAL A 271 -0.91 17.90 14.80
CA VAL A 271 -1.22 17.82 16.23
C VAL A 271 -0.01 17.30 17.02
N ILE A 272 0.61 16.20 16.57
CA ILE A 272 1.82 15.64 17.19
C ILE A 272 2.94 16.69 17.23
N LYS A 273 3.20 17.37 16.12
CA LYS A 273 4.25 18.41 16.03
C LYS A 273 4.02 19.58 17.01
N LYS A 274 2.76 19.88 17.35
CA LYS A 274 2.41 20.96 18.31
C LYS A 274 2.42 20.50 19.76
N THR A 275 2.20 19.21 20.01
CA THR A 275 1.98 18.66 21.36
C THR A 275 3.19 17.93 21.92
N GLU A 276 4.05 17.39 21.06
CA GLU A 276 5.23 16.62 21.44
C GLU A 276 6.51 17.44 21.25
N THR A 277 7.29 17.62 22.32
CA THR A 277 8.51 18.43 22.34
C THR A 277 9.69 17.79 21.63
N ASP A 278 9.78 16.45 21.67
CA ASP A 278 10.96 15.69 21.22
C ASP A 278 10.70 14.90 19.93
N MET A 279 9.68 15.30 19.16
CA MET A 279 9.30 14.61 17.93
C MET A 279 9.90 15.28 16.71
N SER A 280 10.93 14.65 16.15
CA SER A 280 11.44 14.96 14.83
C SER A 280 10.93 13.95 13.79
N LEU A 281 10.48 14.46 12.66
CA LEU A 281 10.19 13.63 11.50
C LEU A 281 11.48 13.29 10.77
N HIS A 282 11.56 12.11 10.15
CA HIS A 282 12.69 11.79 9.27
C HIS A 282 12.79 12.82 8.13
N PRO A 283 14.00 13.28 7.70
CA PRO A 283 14.14 14.33 6.69
C PRO A 283 13.38 14.09 5.38
N LEU A 284 13.40 12.85 4.86
CA LEU A 284 12.61 12.48 3.68
C LEU A 284 11.10 12.67 3.89
N LEU A 285 10.58 12.31 5.06
CA LEU A 285 9.16 12.52 5.38
C LEU A 285 8.85 14.01 5.54
N GLN A 286 9.77 14.78 6.12
CA GLN A 286 9.62 16.24 6.17
C GLN A 286 9.48 16.84 4.78
N GLU A 287 10.28 16.39 3.81
CA GLU A 287 10.20 16.84 2.41
C GLU A 287 8.86 16.47 1.78
N ILE A 288 8.40 15.24 1.98
CA ILE A 288 7.10 14.77 1.45
C ILE A 288 5.95 15.58 2.04
N TYR A 289 5.94 15.80 3.35
CA TYR A 289 4.87 16.53 4.04
C TYR A 289 4.97 18.05 3.92
N LYS A 290 6.11 18.58 3.45
CA LYS A 290 6.28 20.02 3.28
C LYS A 290 5.30 20.51 2.23
N ASP A 291 4.44 21.45 2.61
CA ASP A 291 3.41 22.03 1.75
C ASP A 291 2.43 20.98 1.19
N LEU A 292 2.27 19.84 1.88
CA LEU A 292 1.28 18.82 1.56
C LEU A 292 -0.04 19.15 2.28
N TYR A 293 -1.06 19.57 1.51
CA TYR A 293 -2.40 19.99 1.95
C TYR A 293 -2.44 21.20 2.91
#